data_AF-A0A940QBZ3-F1
#
_entry.id   AF-A0A940QBZ3-F1
#
_cell.length_a   1.000
_cell.length_b   1.000
_cell.length_c   1.000
_cell.angle_alpha   90.00
_cell.angle_beta   90.00
_cell.angle_gamma   90.00
#
_symmetry.space_group_name_H-M   'P 1'
#
loop_
_entity.id
_entity.type
_entity.pdbx_description
1 polymer ?
#
loop_
_entity_poly.entity_id
_entity_poly.type
_entity_poly.pdbx_seq_one_letter_code
_entity_poly.pdbx_strand_id
1 'polypeptide(L)'
;MAELTGCDGVLELLKQIYETLQEYEQQTDAMINAELEVLQQSLLARNDLITRLEALKQELESIVELELPEERLLLQTLIHGSYVSAELDDKHKEIQLVQRNITVIKQRIVDKDKVISGQFKNQHIDSRRELEQLKQTRQKIGYYNSAVVNRATGQSLNKNL
;
A
#
# COMPACT_ATOMS: atom_id res chain seq x y z
N MET A 1 -20.06 -13.41 27.19
CA MET A 1 -20.14 -12.56 26.00
C MET A 1 -21.24 -13.15 25.13
N ALA A 2 -22.23 -12.36 24.72
CA ALA A 2 -23.29 -12.87 23.86
C ALA A 2 -22.67 -13.32 22.52
N GLU A 3 -23.06 -14.50 22.03
CA GLU A 3 -22.69 -14.93 20.68
C GLU A 3 -23.34 -13.95 19.70
N LEU A 4 -22.52 -13.16 19.01
CA LEU A 4 -22.97 -12.26 17.96
C LEU A 4 -23.37 -13.10 16.76
N THR A 5 -24.68 -13.15 16.46
CA THR A 5 -25.25 -13.88 15.31
C THR A 5 -26.19 -12.96 14.53
N GLY A 6 -26.63 -13.39 13.34
CA GLY A 6 -27.54 -12.59 12.52
C GLY A 6 -26.96 -11.27 12.03
N CYS A 7 -27.88 -10.37 11.64
CA CYS A 7 -27.59 -9.01 11.22
C CYS A 7 -26.68 -8.24 12.20
N ASP A 8 -26.82 -8.45 13.51
CA ASP A 8 -26.04 -7.72 14.52
C ASP A 8 -24.57 -8.14 14.50
N GLY A 9 -24.30 -9.45 14.38
CA GLY A 9 -22.94 -9.97 14.21
C GLY A 9 -22.30 -9.55 12.90
N VAL A 10 -23.07 -9.58 11.80
CA VAL A 10 -22.62 -9.09 10.49
C VAL A 10 -22.24 -7.61 10.56
N LEU A 11 -23.10 -6.78 11.14
CA LEU A 11 -22.89 -5.35 11.24
C LEU A 11 -21.65 -5.00 12.08
N GLU A 12 -21.46 -5.71 13.19
CA GLU A 12 -20.29 -5.55 14.06
C GLU A 12 -19.00 -5.89 13.30
N LEU A 13 -18.96 -7.03 12.59
CA LEU A 13 -17.80 -7.41 11.79
C LEU A 13 -17.53 -6.44 10.64
N LEU A 14 -18.57 -5.92 9.97
CA LEU A 14 -18.39 -4.89 8.95
C LEU A 14 -17.82 -3.59 9.54
N LYS A 15 -18.23 -3.18 10.74
CA LYS A 15 -17.66 -2.02 11.43
C LYS A 15 -16.18 -2.24 11.75
N GLN A 16 -15.81 -3.41 12.26
CA GLN A 16 -14.41 -3.77 12.51
C GLN A 16 -13.56 -3.82 11.22
N ILE A 17 -14.12 -4.35 10.12
CA ILE A 17 -13.46 -4.32 8.80
C ILE A 17 -13.26 -2.86 8.36
N TYR A 18 -14.27 -2.01 8.51
CA TYR A 18 -14.18 -0.61 8.15
C TYR A 18 -13.11 0.13 8.96
N GLU A 19 -13.07 -0.05 10.28
CA GLU A 19 -12.04 0.51 11.16
C GLU A 19 -10.64 0.02 10.80
N THR A 20 -10.48 -1.27 10.54
CA THR A 20 -9.19 -1.86 10.11
C THR A 20 -8.74 -1.26 8.77
N LEU A 21 -9.66 -0.97 7.84
CA LEU A 21 -9.35 -0.26 6.61
C LEU A 21 -9.00 1.22 6.84
N GLN A 22 -9.57 1.88 7.86
CA GLN A 22 -9.18 3.23 8.26
C GLN A 22 -7.76 3.27 8.81
N GLU A 23 -7.39 2.31 9.66
CA GLU A 23 -6.02 2.14 10.13
C GLU A 23 -5.07 1.88 8.96
N TYR A 24 -5.48 1.03 8.01
CA TYR A 24 -4.69 0.76 6.80
C TYR A 24 -4.49 2.03 5.97
N GLU A 25 -5.53 2.81 5.76
CA GLU A 25 -5.46 4.08 5.05
C GLU A 25 -4.52 5.07 5.74
N GLN A 26 -4.52 5.13 7.08
CA GLN A 26 -3.59 5.96 7.85
C GLN A 26 -2.14 5.52 7.64
N GLN A 27 -1.87 4.22 7.61
CA GLN A 27 -0.53 3.71 7.27
C GLN A 27 -0.13 4.07 5.84
N THR A 28 -1.06 4.03 4.89
CA THR A 28 -0.81 4.49 3.52
C THR A 28 -0.51 6.00 3.48
N ASP A 29 -1.20 6.82 4.25
CA ASP A 29 -0.94 8.26 4.33
C ASP A 29 0.45 8.56 4.90
N ALA A 30 0.87 7.81 5.92
CA ALA A 30 2.19 7.94 6.52
C ALA A 30 3.34 7.62 5.56
N MET A 31 3.09 6.92 4.45
CA MET A 31 4.09 6.56 3.45
C MET A 31 4.34 7.65 2.40
N ILE A 32 3.47 8.65 2.27
CA ILE A 32 3.60 9.69 1.26
C ILE A 32 4.81 10.58 1.58
N ASN A 33 5.77 10.65 0.65
CA ASN A 33 7.04 11.40 0.81
C ASN A 33 7.85 10.99 2.07
N ALA A 34 7.62 9.80 2.61
CA ALA A 34 8.26 9.35 3.83
C ALA A 34 9.70 8.89 3.61
N GLU A 35 10.50 8.91 4.67
CA GLU A 35 11.83 8.31 4.68
C GLU A 35 11.76 6.78 4.68
N LEU A 36 12.87 6.13 4.29
CA LEU A 36 12.91 4.68 4.10
C LEU A 36 12.49 3.89 5.35
N GLU A 37 12.88 4.36 6.55
CA GLU A 37 12.54 3.70 7.81
C GLU A 37 11.03 3.70 8.07
N VAL A 38 10.38 4.86 7.88
CA VAL A 38 8.93 5.01 8.03
C VAL A 38 8.20 4.15 6.99
N LEU A 39 8.69 4.13 5.74
CA LEU A 39 8.14 3.27 4.68
C LEU A 39 8.17 1.79 5.07
N GLN A 40 9.28 1.31 5.64
CA GLN A 40 9.41 -0.08 6.09
C GLN A 40 8.45 -0.39 7.25
N GLN A 41 8.35 0.48 8.23
CA GLN A 41 7.44 0.32 9.37
C GLN A 41 5.97 0.30 8.92
N SER A 42 5.56 1.24 8.07
CA SER A 42 4.20 1.29 7.53
C SER A 42 3.87 0.07 6.66
N LEU A 43 4.83 -0.47 5.90
CA LEU A 43 4.64 -1.71 5.14
C LEU A 43 4.39 -2.92 6.05
N LEU A 44 5.14 -3.03 7.15
CA LEU A 44 4.93 -4.11 8.13
C LEU A 44 3.55 -3.98 8.79
N ALA A 45 3.19 -2.79 9.26
CA ALA A 45 1.88 -2.53 9.85
C ALA A 45 0.73 -2.82 8.86
N ARG A 46 0.87 -2.45 7.58
CA ARG A 46 -0.11 -2.78 6.54
C ARG A 46 -0.27 -4.29 6.34
N ASN A 47 0.80 -5.07 6.43
CA ASN A 47 0.72 -6.52 6.29
C ASN A 47 -0.02 -7.16 7.49
N ASP A 48 0.25 -6.70 8.71
CA ASP A 48 -0.47 -7.18 9.90
C ASP A 48 -1.99 -6.87 9.80
N LEU A 49 -2.33 -5.68 9.28
CA LEU A 49 -3.72 -5.29 9.03
C LEU A 49 -4.38 -6.14 7.93
N ILE A 50 -3.65 -6.57 6.90
CA ILE A 50 -4.17 -7.51 5.88
C ILE A 50 -4.52 -8.85 6.53
N THR A 51 -3.63 -9.40 7.36
CA THR A 51 -3.92 -10.64 8.08
C THR A 51 -5.16 -10.51 8.97
N ARG A 52 -5.33 -9.36 9.65
CA ARG A 52 -6.55 -9.08 10.43
C ARG A 52 -7.80 -9.01 9.54
N LEU A 53 -7.72 -8.34 8.38
CA LEU A 53 -8.83 -8.25 7.43
C LEU A 53 -9.23 -9.63 6.87
N GLU A 54 -8.27 -10.50 6.61
CA GLU A 54 -8.54 -11.88 6.16
C GLU A 54 -9.27 -12.69 7.23
N ALA A 55 -8.85 -12.58 8.49
CA ALA A 55 -9.52 -13.23 9.61
C ALA A 55 -10.97 -12.73 9.79
N LEU A 56 -11.16 -11.40 9.80
CA LEU A 56 -12.50 -10.79 9.91
C LEU A 56 -13.41 -11.19 8.75
N LYS A 57 -12.86 -11.30 7.53
CA LYS A 57 -13.62 -11.76 6.37
C LYS A 57 -14.10 -13.21 6.55
N GLN A 58 -13.23 -14.11 7.00
CA GLN A 58 -13.58 -15.51 7.23
C GLN A 58 -14.64 -15.65 8.33
N GLU A 59 -14.54 -14.85 9.39
CA GLU A 59 -15.53 -14.82 10.47
C GLU A 59 -16.88 -14.30 9.96
N LEU A 60 -16.88 -13.24 9.15
CA LEU A 60 -18.08 -12.68 8.53
C LEU A 60 -18.78 -13.71 7.64
N GLU A 61 -18.02 -14.39 6.78
CA GLU A 61 -18.53 -15.47 5.95
C GLU A 61 -19.12 -16.60 6.81
N SER A 62 -18.44 -16.98 7.90
CA SER A 62 -18.89 -18.04 8.80
C SER A 62 -20.23 -17.70 9.47
N ILE A 63 -20.42 -16.47 9.95
CA ILE A 63 -21.69 -16.07 10.58
C ILE A 63 -22.82 -16.03 9.56
N VAL A 64 -22.56 -15.50 8.37
CA VAL A 64 -23.57 -15.45 7.29
C VAL A 64 -24.02 -16.85 6.88
N GLU A 65 -23.12 -17.84 6.87
CA GLU A 65 -23.45 -19.24 6.57
C GLU A 65 -24.31 -19.93 7.65
N LEU A 66 -24.46 -19.34 8.85
CA LEU A 66 -25.38 -19.86 9.88
C LEU A 66 -26.82 -19.39 9.68
N GLU A 67 -27.05 -18.39 8.83
CA GLU A 67 -28.37 -17.79 8.61
C GLU A 67 -29.28 -18.65 7.73
N LEU A 68 -30.58 -18.41 7.85
CA LEU A 68 -31.60 -19.01 6.99
C LEU A 68 -31.34 -18.68 5.51
N PRO A 69 -31.72 -19.54 4.55
CA PRO A 69 -31.33 -19.36 3.14
C PRO A 69 -31.69 -18.00 2.53
N GLU A 70 -32.86 -17.45 2.85
CA GLU A 70 -33.31 -16.15 2.35
C GLU A 70 -32.47 -14.99 2.93
N GLU A 71 -32.27 -14.99 4.25
CA GLU A 71 -31.46 -14.01 4.97
C GLU A 71 -30.00 -14.08 4.53
N ARG A 72 -29.44 -15.29 4.42
CA ARG A 72 -28.09 -15.54 3.92
C ARG A 72 -27.88 -14.93 2.54
N LEU A 73 -28.81 -15.14 1.61
CA LEU A 73 -28.72 -14.58 0.27
C LEU A 73 -28.76 -13.04 0.28
N LEU A 74 -29.64 -12.45 1.10
CA LEU A 74 -29.73 -11.01 1.26
C LEU A 74 -28.45 -10.42 1.87
N LEU A 75 -27.96 -10.99 2.97
CA LEU A 75 -26.71 -10.60 3.61
C LEU A 75 -25.53 -10.74 2.66
N GLN A 76 -25.40 -11.87 1.94
CA GLN A 76 -24.39 -12.05 0.91
C GLN A 76 -24.50 -10.95 -0.16
N THR A 77 -25.70 -10.61 -0.62
CA THR A 77 -25.89 -9.54 -1.62
C THR A 77 -25.41 -8.19 -1.07
N LEU A 78 -25.76 -7.87 0.17
CA LEU A 78 -25.39 -6.62 0.83
C LEU A 78 -23.90 -6.52 1.12
N ILE A 79 -23.27 -7.53 1.73
CA ILE A 79 -21.83 -7.51 2.08
C ILE A 79 -20.93 -7.49 0.86
N HIS A 80 -21.42 -7.93 -0.31
CA HIS A 80 -20.69 -7.81 -1.58
C HIS A 80 -20.91 -6.45 -2.26
N GLY A 81 -21.79 -5.61 -1.72
CA GLY A 81 -22.13 -4.30 -2.29
C GLY A 81 -22.96 -4.39 -3.56
N SER A 82 -23.64 -5.52 -3.79
CA SER A 82 -24.52 -5.71 -4.94
C SER A 82 -25.84 -4.95 -4.75
N TYR A 83 -26.48 -4.60 -5.86
CA TYR A 83 -27.79 -3.94 -5.84
C TYR A 83 -28.86 -4.86 -5.25
N VAL A 84 -29.67 -4.32 -4.35
CA VAL A 84 -30.86 -4.98 -3.80
C VAL A 84 -32.11 -4.23 -4.28
N SER A 85 -33.02 -4.95 -4.92
CA SER A 85 -34.27 -4.39 -5.45
C SER A 85 -35.41 -4.35 -4.42
N ALA A 86 -35.32 -5.15 -3.35
CA ALA A 86 -36.32 -5.24 -2.30
C ALA A 86 -36.21 -4.07 -1.31
N GLU A 87 -37.32 -3.72 -0.65
CA GLU A 87 -37.29 -2.80 0.48
C GLU A 87 -36.50 -3.43 1.64
N LEU A 88 -35.56 -2.65 2.18
CA LEU A 88 -34.72 -3.06 3.31
C LEU A 88 -35.31 -2.52 4.62
N ASP A 89 -35.29 -3.35 5.66
CA ASP A 89 -35.47 -2.86 7.03
C ASP A 89 -34.27 -2.01 7.49
N ASP A 90 -34.35 -1.50 8.72
CA ASP A 90 -33.33 -0.58 9.24
C ASP A 90 -31.97 -1.25 9.45
N LYS A 91 -31.93 -2.53 9.84
CA LYS A 91 -30.65 -3.25 10.05
C LYS A 91 -29.95 -3.49 8.71
N HIS A 92 -30.69 -3.94 7.71
CA HIS A 92 -30.16 -4.17 6.38
C HIS A 92 -29.70 -2.87 5.69
N LYS A 93 -30.39 -1.75 5.92
CA LYS A 93 -29.94 -0.42 5.47
C LYS A 93 -28.62 -0.02 6.14
N GLU A 94 -28.45 -0.30 7.43
CA GLU A 94 -27.19 -0.01 8.12
C GLU A 94 -26.03 -0.84 7.56
N ILE A 95 -26.24 -2.15 7.34
CA ILE A 95 -25.28 -3.03 6.67
C ILE A 95 -24.91 -2.48 5.28
N GLN A 96 -25.90 -2.08 4.49
CA GLN A 96 -25.68 -1.50 3.17
C GLN A 96 -24.83 -0.21 3.25
N LEU A 97 -25.10 0.64 4.22
CA LEU A 97 -24.37 1.89 4.43
C LEU A 97 -22.91 1.63 4.80
N VAL A 98 -22.65 0.74 5.76
CA VAL A 98 -21.28 0.39 6.17
C VAL A 98 -20.52 -0.24 5.00
N GLN A 99 -21.15 -1.12 4.24
CA GLN A 99 -20.51 -1.70 3.05
C GLN A 99 -20.16 -0.63 2.02
N ARG A 100 -21.04 0.35 1.79
CA ARG A 100 -20.73 1.47 0.89
C ARG A 100 -19.51 2.26 1.38
N ASN A 101 -19.40 2.49 2.69
CA ASN A 101 -18.24 3.15 3.28
C ASN A 101 -16.95 2.33 3.09
N ILE A 102 -17.03 1.00 3.23
CA ILE A 102 -15.94 0.05 2.93
C ILE A 102 -15.50 0.18 1.46
N THR A 103 -16.44 0.24 0.52
CA THR A 103 -16.13 0.41 -0.91
C THR A 103 -15.40 1.73 -1.16
N VAL A 104 -15.86 2.83 -0.55
CA VAL A 104 -15.24 4.15 -0.70
C VAL A 104 -13.81 4.15 -0.16
N ILE A 105 -13.57 3.62 1.04
CA ILE A 105 -12.22 3.63 1.62
C ILE A 105 -11.25 2.73 0.85
N LYS A 106 -11.70 1.55 0.37
CA LYS A 106 -10.90 0.69 -0.52
C LYS A 106 -10.45 1.45 -1.76
N GLN A 107 -11.34 2.23 -2.37
CA GLN A 107 -10.99 3.03 -3.55
C GLN A 107 -9.96 4.13 -3.21
N ARG A 108 -10.12 4.83 -2.06
CA ARG A 108 -9.14 5.83 -1.62
C ARG A 108 -7.76 5.23 -1.39
N ILE A 109 -7.67 4.07 -0.73
CA ILE A 109 -6.41 3.35 -0.52
C ILE A 109 -5.75 3.02 -1.87
N VAL A 110 -6.50 2.46 -2.82
CA VAL A 110 -5.99 2.13 -4.16
C VAL A 110 -5.45 3.35 -4.87
N ASP A 111 -6.14 4.48 -4.80
CA ASP A 111 -5.70 5.72 -5.46
C ASP A 111 -4.46 6.31 -4.80
N LYS A 112 -4.34 6.25 -3.46
CA LYS A 112 -3.13 6.63 -2.73
C LYS A 112 -1.94 5.72 -3.07
N ASP A 113 -2.15 4.40 -3.15
CA ASP A 113 -1.10 3.44 -3.53
C ASP A 113 -0.56 3.69 -4.94
N LYS A 114 -1.41 4.13 -5.88
CA LYS A 114 -0.95 4.56 -7.22
C LYS A 114 -0.01 5.76 -7.14
N VAL A 115 -0.33 6.75 -6.31
CA VAL A 115 0.50 7.94 -6.11
C VAL A 115 1.87 7.55 -5.55
N ILE A 116 1.88 6.78 -4.46
CA ILE A 116 3.11 6.30 -3.81
C ILE A 116 3.96 5.48 -4.80
N SER A 117 3.33 4.55 -5.53
CA SER A 117 4.02 3.75 -6.56
C SER A 117 4.62 4.62 -7.67
N GLY A 118 3.94 5.71 -8.04
CA GLY A 118 4.45 6.69 -9.00
C GLY A 118 5.68 7.44 -8.47
N GLN A 119 5.64 7.87 -7.20
CA GLN A 119 6.76 8.54 -6.55
C GLN A 119 8.01 7.66 -6.51
N PHE A 120 7.89 6.40 -6.11
CA PHE A 120 9.01 5.45 -6.10
C PHE A 120 9.61 5.22 -7.48
N LYS A 121 8.78 5.10 -8.53
CA LYS A 121 9.27 4.96 -9.90
C LYS A 121 10.08 6.18 -10.35
N ASN A 122 9.63 7.38 -10.00
CA ASN A 122 10.34 8.62 -10.35
C ASN A 122 11.67 8.73 -9.59
N GLN A 123 11.66 8.49 -8.27
CA GLN A 123 12.89 8.47 -7.47
C GLN A 123 13.91 7.47 -8.00
N HIS A 124 13.48 6.26 -8.40
CA HIS A 124 14.38 5.27 -8.99
C HIS A 124 15.00 5.75 -10.32
N ILE A 125 14.24 6.46 -11.16
CA ILE A 125 14.75 7.05 -12.41
C ILE A 125 15.82 8.10 -12.10
N ASP A 126 15.59 8.96 -11.12
CA ASP A 126 16.52 10.02 -10.74
C ASP A 126 17.80 9.45 -10.12
N SER A 127 17.69 8.52 -9.17
CA SER A 127 18.85 7.80 -8.61
C SER A 127 19.69 7.11 -9.70
N ARG A 128 19.05 6.55 -10.74
CA ARG A 128 19.76 5.95 -11.88
C ARG A 128 20.50 6.99 -12.72
N ARG A 129 19.92 8.18 -12.92
CA ARG A 129 20.58 9.28 -13.63
C ARG A 129 21.79 9.79 -12.87
N GLU A 130 21.65 9.99 -11.56
CA GLU A 130 22.75 10.40 -10.68
C GLU A 130 23.90 9.39 -10.69
N LEU A 131 23.58 8.09 -10.62
CA LEU A 131 24.59 7.02 -10.74
C LEU A 131 25.39 7.13 -12.04
N GLU A 132 24.72 7.43 -13.16
CA GLU A 132 25.38 7.55 -14.46
C GLU A 132 26.28 8.79 -14.52
N GLN A 133 25.84 9.92 -13.95
CA GLN A 133 26.68 11.12 -13.81
C GLN A 133 27.93 10.84 -12.95
N LEU A 134 27.80 10.06 -11.88
CA LEU A 134 28.94 9.64 -11.05
C LEU A 134 29.92 8.77 -11.83
N LYS A 135 29.46 7.86 -12.67
CA LYS A 135 30.34 7.04 -13.55
C LYS A 135 31.10 7.91 -14.54
N GLN A 136 30.42 8.86 -15.19
CA GLN A 136 31.08 9.80 -16.12
C GLN A 136 32.12 10.66 -15.41
N THR A 137 31.81 11.14 -14.21
CA THR A 137 32.76 11.91 -13.38
C THR A 137 33.98 11.07 -13.02
N ARG A 138 33.78 9.80 -12.62
CA ARG A 138 34.87 8.85 -12.35
C ARG A 138 35.76 8.61 -13.57
N GLN A 139 35.17 8.46 -14.75
CA GLN A 139 35.91 8.33 -16.01
C GLN A 139 36.78 9.58 -16.26
N LYS A 140 36.22 10.79 -16.13
CA LYS A 140 36.97 12.05 -16.29
C LYS A 140 38.16 12.13 -15.32
N ILE A 141 37.96 11.78 -14.04
CA ILE A 141 39.06 11.73 -13.06
C ILE A 141 40.16 10.76 -13.50
N GLY A 142 39.79 9.56 -13.96
CA GLY A 142 40.73 8.57 -14.49
C GLY A 142 41.55 9.09 -15.67
N TYR A 143 40.92 9.81 -16.61
CA TYR A 143 41.61 10.46 -17.74
C TYR A 143 42.61 11.53 -17.29
N TYR A 144 42.28 12.33 -16.27
CA TYR A 144 43.23 13.33 -15.76
C TYR A 144 44.43 12.66 -15.07
N ASN A 145 44.21 11.60 -14.29
CA ASN A 145 45.31 10.88 -13.64
C ASN A 145 46.27 10.25 -14.66
N SER A 146 45.76 9.65 -15.75
CA SER A 146 46.62 9.10 -16.81
C SER A 146 47.34 10.18 -17.64
N ALA A 147 46.70 11.33 -17.86
CA ALA A 147 47.32 12.48 -18.54
C ALA A 147 48.44 13.14 -17.71
N VAL A 148 48.34 13.13 -16.38
CA VAL A 148 49.38 13.67 -15.48
C VAL A 148 50.57 12.69 -15.36
N VAL A 149 50.33 11.38 -15.35
CA VAL A 149 51.42 10.37 -15.34
C VAL A 149 52.26 10.43 -16.62
N ASN A 150 51.65 10.68 -17.78
CA ASN A 150 52.38 10.86 -19.05
C ASN A 150 53.16 12.19 -19.17
N ARG A 151 52.98 13.15 -18.24
CA ARG A 151 53.86 14.33 -18.13
C ARG A 151 55.01 14.14 -17.16
N ALA A 152 54.94 13.17 -16.25
CA ALA A 152 55.99 12.93 -15.24
C ALA A 152 57.17 12.07 -15.75
N THR A 153 57.08 11.44 -16.93
CA THR A 153 58.13 10.59 -17.51
C THR A 153 58.80 11.17 -18.76
N GLY A 154 58.61 12.46 -19.05
CA GLY A 154 59.06 13.08 -20.29
C GLY A 154 59.86 14.37 -20.11
N GLN A 155 60.91 14.39 -19.28
CA GLN A 155 61.92 15.45 -19.32
C GLN A 155 63.28 14.95 -18.79
N SER A 156 63.97 14.15 -19.60
CA SER A 156 65.43 14.06 -19.52
C SER A 156 66.01 15.39 -20.01
N LEU A 157 66.26 16.29 -19.06
CA LEU A 157 67.09 17.47 -19.26
C LEU A 157 68.55 17.03 -19.49
N ASN A 158 69.16 17.65 -20.50
CA ASN A 158 70.59 17.73 -20.83
C ASN A 158 71.29 16.51 -21.47
N LYS A 159 71.58 16.68 -22.78
CA LYS A 159 72.86 16.26 -23.37
C LYS A 159 73.55 17.49 -23.96
N ASN A 160 74.45 18.07 -23.17
CA ASN A 160 75.60 18.83 -23.64
C ASN A 160 76.61 18.81 -22.48
N LEU A 161 77.51 17.81 -22.51
CA LEU A 161 78.87 17.72 -21.96
C LEU A 161 79.34 16.27 -22.07
#